data_AF-A0A920PJ93-F1
#
_entry.id   AF-A0A920PJ93-F1
#
_cell.length_a   1.000
_cell.length_b   1.000
_cell.length_c   1.000
_cell.angle_alpha   90.00
_cell.angle_beta   90.00
_cell.angle_gamma   90.00
#
_symmetry.space_group_name_H-M   'P 1'
#
loop_
_entity.id
_entity.type
_entity.pdbx_description
1 polymer ?
#
loop_
_entity_poly.entity_id
_entity_poly.type
_entity_poly.pdbx_seq_one_letter_code
_entity_poly.pdbx_strand_id
1 'polypeptide(L)'
;MDCGIESGFDVKFSAEILNVDEDLVSGALLHPASNVSLSDAGAHLTLFCDAGFGLHVLGHWVRDRGAFELSEAVRMVSSAQANAFGLIDRGVIKPGYHADLLLFDPETIGRSSRYLVSDLPCRCL
;
A
#
# COMPACT_ATOMS: atom_id res chain seq x y z
N MET A 1 17.57 -24.62 -0.06
CA MET A 1 17.45 -24.77 1.41
C MET A 1 18.71 -24.30 2.11
N ASP A 2 19.88 -24.41 1.48
CA ASP A 2 21.18 -24.14 2.13
C ASP A 2 21.40 -22.65 2.48
N CYS A 3 20.93 -21.73 1.64
CA CYS A 3 21.03 -20.28 1.90
C CYS A 3 20.30 -19.81 3.18
N GLY A 4 19.27 -20.54 3.63
CA GLY A 4 18.61 -20.25 4.89
C GLY A 4 19.48 -20.62 6.09
N ILE A 5 20.17 -21.76 6.02
CA ILE A 5 21.07 -22.22 7.10
C ILE A 5 22.33 -21.34 7.14
N GLU A 6 22.92 -21.05 5.98
CA GLU A 6 24.14 -20.24 5.85
C GLU A 6 23.95 -18.80 6.35
N SER A 7 22.75 -18.24 6.18
CA SER A 7 22.41 -16.90 6.65
C SER A 7 21.93 -16.85 8.09
N GLY A 8 21.88 -17.98 8.81
CA GLY A 8 21.28 -18.00 10.15
C GLY A 8 19.78 -17.69 10.13
N PHE A 9 19.09 -18.04 9.03
CA PHE A 9 17.68 -17.77 8.74
C PHE A 9 17.32 -16.30 8.49
N ASP A 10 18.30 -15.44 8.20
CA ASP A 10 18.07 -14.03 7.88
C ASP A 10 17.63 -13.78 6.43
N VAL A 11 17.86 -14.72 5.51
CA VAL A 11 17.46 -14.59 4.10
C VAL A 11 15.93 -14.64 3.97
N LYS A 12 15.39 -13.63 3.29
CA LYS A 12 13.95 -13.47 3.04
C LYS A 12 13.65 -13.70 1.57
N PHE A 13 12.54 -14.41 1.31
CA PHE A 13 12.03 -14.63 -0.03
C PHE A 13 10.72 -13.87 -0.19
N SER A 14 10.62 -13.09 -1.26
CA SER A 14 9.36 -12.54 -1.72
C SER A 14 8.85 -13.43 -2.84
N ALA A 15 7.64 -13.95 -2.70
CA ALA A 15 6.94 -14.65 -3.77
C ALA A 15 5.94 -13.68 -4.40
N GLU A 16 6.01 -13.52 -5.71
CA GLU A 16 5.04 -12.74 -6.46
C GLU A 16 3.99 -13.70 -7.03
N ILE A 17 2.84 -13.77 -6.36
CA ILE A 17 1.86 -14.85 -6.57
C ILE A 17 0.69 -14.41 -7.45
N LEU A 18 0.30 -13.14 -7.35
CA LEU A 18 -0.83 -12.55 -8.04
C LEU A 18 -0.45 -11.18 -8.60
N ASN A 19 -1.06 -10.79 -9.71
CA ASN A 19 -0.94 -9.43 -10.25
C ASN A 19 0.53 -9.00 -10.46
N VAL A 20 1.32 -9.89 -11.04
CA VAL A 20 2.76 -9.72 -11.31
C VAL A 20 3.05 -8.84 -12.52
N ASP A 21 2.17 -8.88 -13.51
CA ASP A 21 2.32 -8.06 -14.72
C ASP A 21 1.83 -6.64 -14.43
N GLU A 22 2.77 -5.73 -14.17
CA GLU A 22 2.46 -4.36 -13.80
C GLU A 22 1.70 -3.59 -14.88
N ASP A 23 1.87 -3.92 -16.16
CA ASP A 23 1.16 -3.24 -17.25
C ASP A 23 -0.32 -3.61 -17.23
N LEU A 24 -0.63 -4.89 -16.97
CA LEU A 24 -2.00 -5.34 -16.76
C LEU A 24 -2.61 -4.80 -15.46
N VAL A 25 -1.80 -4.70 -14.40
CA VAL A 25 -2.24 -4.16 -13.11
C VAL A 25 -2.59 -2.68 -13.22
N SER A 26 -1.79 -1.88 -13.93
CA SER A 26 -2.11 -0.47 -14.18
C SER A 26 -3.51 -0.29 -14.78
N GLY A 27 -3.85 -1.09 -15.80
CA GLY A 27 -5.17 -1.09 -16.40
C GLY A 27 -6.28 -1.52 -15.43
N ALA A 28 -6.00 -2.54 -14.60
CA ALA A 28 -6.94 -3.00 -13.58
C ALA A 28 -7.18 -1.97 -12.47
N LEU A 29 -6.14 -1.21 -12.07
CA LEU A 29 -6.25 -0.14 -11.08
C LEU A 29 -7.17 0.99 -11.57
N LEU A 30 -7.10 1.32 -12.85
CA LEU A 30 -7.92 2.38 -13.46
C LEU A 30 -9.36 1.95 -13.80
N HIS A 31 -9.67 0.66 -13.71
CA HIS A 31 -11.01 0.18 -13.99
C HIS A 31 -12.03 0.80 -13.00
N PRO A 32 -13.20 1.28 -13.45
CA PRO A 32 -14.17 1.99 -12.59
C PRO A 32 -14.75 1.14 -11.45
N ALA A 33 -14.73 -0.19 -11.60
CA ALA A 33 -15.12 -1.13 -10.55
C ALA A 33 -13.95 -1.55 -9.62
N SER A 34 -12.76 -0.98 -9.83
CA SER A 34 -11.58 -1.25 -9.02
C SER A 34 -11.60 -0.39 -7.77
N ASN A 35 -11.02 -0.94 -6.70
CA ASN A 35 -10.86 -0.23 -5.45
C ASN A 35 -9.49 -0.60 -4.86
N VAL A 36 -8.67 0.42 -4.58
CA VAL A 36 -7.40 0.28 -3.88
C VAL A 36 -7.65 0.25 -2.38
N SER A 37 -7.97 -0.92 -1.83
CA SER A 37 -8.14 -1.10 -0.38
C SER A 37 -7.56 -2.43 0.10
N LEU A 38 -7.75 -2.70 1.40
CA LEU A 38 -7.48 -3.99 2.02
C LEU A 38 -5.99 -4.43 1.93
N SER A 39 -5.13 -3.78 2.73
CA SER A 39 -3.71 -4.20 2.84
C SER A 39 -3.52 -5.57 3.49
N ASP A 40 -4.48 -6.01 4.31
CA ASP A 40 -4.38 -7.19 5.19
C ASP A 40 -3.12 -7.22 6.08
N ALA A 41 -2.42 -6.09 6.17
CA ALA A 41 -1.24 -5.92 6.99
C ALA A 41 -1.66 -5.94 8.46
N GLY A 42 -1.06 -6.82 9.25
CA GLY A 42 -1.39 -7.01 10.66
C GLY A 42 -2.16 -8.29 10.98
N ALA A 43 -2.86 -8.89 10.01
CA ALA A 43 -3.51 -10.20 10.19
C ALA A 43 -2.51 -11.36 9.95
N HIS A 44 -1.62 -11.17 8.98
CA HIS A 44 -0.59 -12.14 8.61
C HIS A 44 0.82 -11.58 8.85
N LEU A 45 1.12 -11.18 10.09
CA LEU A 45 2.32 -10.44 10.50
C LEU A 45 3.66 -10.98 9.99
N THR A 46 3.76 -12.29 9.76
CA THR A 46 4.98 -12.96 9.25
C THR A 46 4.96 -13.23 7.75
N LEU A 47 3.81 -13.09 7.08
CA LEU A 47 3.61 -13.47 5.68
C LEU A 47 3.39 -12.27 4.76
N PHE A 48 2.64 -11.25 5.21
CA PHE A 48 2.30 -10.07 4.42
C PHE A 48 2.70 -8.77 5.12
N CYS A 49 3.23 -7.83 4.35
CA CYS A 49 3.57 -6.49 4.81
C CYS A 49 3.23 -5.47 3.71
N ASP A 50 1.94 -5.19 3.59
CA ASP A 50 1.37 -4.24 2.62
C ASP A 50 0.79 -2.98 3.29
N ALA A 51 1.20 -2.69 4.53
CA ALA A 51 0.75 -1.50 5.26
C ALA A 51 1.00 -0.19 4.49
N GLY A 52 2.02 -0.17 3.64
CA GLY A 52 2.38 0.98 2.80
C GLY A 52 1.69 1.03 1.44
N PHE A 53 0.64 0.24 1.16
CA PHE A 53 0.03 0.15 -0.17
C PHE A 53 -0.43 1.52 -0.71
N GLY A 54 -1.03 2.39 0.12
CA GLY A 54 -1.45 3.72 -0.31
C GLY A 54 -0.27 4.60 -0.73
N LEU A 55 0.85 4.53 -0.01
CA LEU A 55 2.09 5.22 -0.38
C LEU A 55 2.71 4.63 -1.65
N HIS A 56 2.52 3.33 -1.89
CA HIS A 56 2.96 2.69 -3.12
C HIS A 56 2.18 3.17 -4.34
N VAL A 57 0.87 3.43 -4.22
CA VAL A 57 0.08 4.07 -5.29
C VAL A 57 0.64 5.45 -5.63
N LEU A 58 0.90 6.29 -4.62
CA LEU A 58 1.41 7.65 -4.85
C LEU A 58 2.86 7.68 -5.36
N GLY A 59 3.73 6.82 -4.83
CA GLY A 59 5.14 6.79 -5.24
C GLY A 59 5.37 5.99 -6.52
N HIS A 60 5.08 4.69 -6.50
CA HIS A 60 5.43 3.81 -7.61
C HIS A 60 4.57 4.06 -8.83
N TRP A 61 3.24 4.04 -8.68
CA TRP A 61 2.33 4.10 -9.83
C TRP A 61 2.25 5.50 -10.44
N VAL A 62 2.26 6.55 -9.63
CA VAL A 62 2.24 7.93 -10.13
C VAL A 62 3.65 8.45 -10.44
N ARG A 63 4.52 8.60 -9.44
CA ARG A 63 5.84 9.25 -9.64
C ARG A 63 6.77 8.41 -10.51
N ASP A 64 6.95 7.13 -10.17
CA ASP A 64 7.99 6.31 -10.82
C ASP A 64 7.54 5.77 -12.20
N ARG A 65 6.28 5.34 -12.31
CA ARG A 65 5.71 4.72 -13.51
C ARG A 65 4.95 5.69 -14.41
N GLY A 66 4.50 6.84 -13.90
CA GLY A 66 3.64 7.77 -14.66
C GLY A 66 2.35 7.13 -15.16
N ALA A 67 1.84 6.12 -14.45
CA ALA A 67 0.72 5.31 -14.93
C ALA A 67 -0.60 6.08 -14.98
N PHE A 68 -0.78 7.06 -14.08
CA PHE A 68 -1.93 7.94 -14.00
C PHE A 68 -1.61 9.20 -13.19
N GLU A 69 -2.49 10.19 -13.28
CA GLU A 69 -2.35 11.48 -12.60
C GLU A 69 -2.41 11.37 -11.07
N LEU A 70 -1.69 12.25 -10.36
CA LEU A 70 -1.68 12.30 -8.91
C LEU A 70 -3.08 12.51 -8.30
N SER A 71 -3.92 13.31 -8.95
CA SER A 71 -5.30 13.55 -8.50
C SER A 71 -6.14 12.28 -8.47
N GLU A 72 -5.93 11.38 -9.44
CA GLU A 72 -6.63 10.11 -9.53
C GLU A 72 -6.13 9.15 -8.45
N ALA A 73 -4.82 9.10 -8.21
CA ALA A 73 -4.24 8.35 -7.09
C ALA A 73 -4.77 8.83 -5.73
N VAL A 74 -4.82 10.16 -5.53
CA VAL A 74 -5.40 10.76 -4.31
C VAL A 74 -6.86 10.33 -4.17
N ARG A 75 -7.67 10.38 -5.25
CA ARG A 75 -9.06 9.91 -5.25
C ARG A 75 -9.15 8.43 -4.83
N MET A 76 -8.32 7.57 -5.41
CA MET A 76 -8.28 6.13 -5.12
C MET A 76 -8.02 5.84 -3.65
N VAL A 77 -7.16 6.60 -2.96
CA VAL A 77 -6.82 6.36 -1.54
C VAL A 77 -7.59 7.26 -0.56
N SER A 78 -8.55 8.06 -1.03
CA SER A 78 -9.34 8.96 -0.18
C SER A 78 -10.86 8.85 -0.46
N SER A 79 -11.41 9.70 -1.32
CA SER A 79 -12.85 9.80 -1.58
C SER A 79 -13.46 8.51 -2.13
N ALA A 80 -12.73 7.74 -2.96
CA ALA A 80 -13.20 6.44 -3.43
C ALA A 80 -13.44 5.48 -2.25
N GLN A 81 -12.56 5.51 -1.25
CA GLN A 81 -12.69 4.69 -0.04
C GLN A 81 -13.83 5.17 0.85
N ALA A 82 -13.90 6.48 1.09
CA ALA A 82 -14.98 7.05 1.88
C ALA A 82 -16.36 6.72 1.29
N ASN A 83 -16.50 6.81 -0.03
CA ASN A 83 -17.73 6.45 -0.73
C ASN A 83 -18.04 4.95 -0.66
N ALA A 84 -17.04 4.08 -0.87
CA ALA A 84 -17.23 2.63 -0.85
C ALA A 84 -17.64 2.10 0.54
N PHE A 85 -17.11 2.70 1.61
CA PHE A 85 -17.36 2.27 2.99
C PHE A 85 -18.39 3.12 3.73
N GLY A 86 -19.02 4.10 3.08
CA GLY A 86 -20.04 4.94 3.69
C GLY A 86 -19.50 5.86 4.80
N LEU A 87 -18.25 6.33 4.68
CA LEU A 87 -17.65 7.27 5.62
C LEU A 87 -18.15 8.68 5.33
N ILE A 88 -19.24 9.06 6.00
CA ILE A 88 -19.89 10.36 5.85
C ILE A 88 -18.93 11.49 6.27
N ASP A 89 -18.91 12.57 5.48
CA ASP A 89 -18.10 13.77 5.71
C ASP A 89 -16.58 13.52 5.81
N ARG A 90 -16.07 12.53 5.06
CA ARG A 90 -14.63 12.18 4.96
C ARG A 90 -14.15 12.03 3.52
N GLY A 91 -12.83 11.95 3.35
CA GLY A 91 -12.19 11.62 2.06
C GLY A 91 -12.08 12.77 1.05
N VAL A 92 -12.58 13.97 1.39
CA VAL A 92 -12.47 15.18 0.54
C VAL A 92 -12.14 16.38 1.42
N ILE A 93 -11.31 17.29 0.91
CA ILE A 93 -10.99 18.56 1.59
C ILE A 93 -12.12 19.56 1.32
N LYS A 94 -13.01 19.73 2.30
CA LYS A 94 -14.17 20.62 2.20
C LYS A 94 -14.57 21.17 3.58
N PRO A 95 -15.04 22.43 3.69
CA PRO A 95 -15.61 22.94 4.94
C PRO A 95 -16.74 22.05 5.46
N GLY A 96 -16.73 21.79 6.76
CA GLY A 96 -17.68 20.91 7.44
C GLY A 96 -17.30 19.43 7.45
N TYR A 97 -16.27 19.01 6.71
CA TYR A 97 -15.77 17.62 6.72
C TYR A 97 -14.72 17.43 7.82
N HIS A 98 -14.47 16.18 8.19
CA HIS A 98 -13.39 15.84 9.11
C HIS A 98 -12.02 16.25 8.54
N ALA A 99 -11.15 16.75 9.41
CA ALA A 99 -9.81 17.22 9.06
C ALA A 99 -8.78 16.08 8.98
N ASP A 100 -9.11 15.00 8.27
CA ASP A 100 -8.17 13.91 8.00
C ASP A 100 -7.29 14.29 6.81
N LEU A 101 -6.09 14.81 7.10
CA LEU A 101 -5.19 15.36 6.08
C LEU A 101 -3.85 14.64 6.10
N LEU A 102 -3.31 14.40 4.91
CA LEU A 102 -1.95 13.92 4.70
C LEU A 102 -1.19 14.97 3.88
N LEU A 103 -0.12 15.52 4.46
CA LEU A 103 0.85 16.33 3.73
C LEU A 103 2.02 15.44 3.32
N PHE A 104 2.39 15.48 2.05
CA PHE A 104 3.50 14.72 1.52
C PHE A 104 4.21 15.51 0.42
N ASP A 105 5.47 15.16 0.17
CA ASP A 105 6.25 15.65 -0.96
C ASP A 105 6.11 14.66 -2.13
N PRO A 106 5.56 15.09 -3.29
CA PRO A 106 5.37 14.23 -4.46
C PRO A 106 6.66 13.60 -4.98
N GLU A 107 7.80 14.26 -4.79
CA GLU A 107 9.09 13.78 -5.30
C GLU A 107 9.65 12.62 -4.46
N THR A 108 9.31 12.58 -3.17
CA THR A 108 9.93 11.63 -2.22
C THR A 108 8.96 10.62 -1.61
N ILE A 109 7.65 10.77 -1.82
CA ILE A 109 6.62 9.86 -1.28
C ILE A 109 6.85 8.40 -1.73
N GLY A 110 6.68 7.45 -0.81
CA GLY A 110 6.86 6.04 -1.11
C GLY A 110 7.00 5.17 0.13
N ARG A 111 7.28 3.88 -0.09
CA ARG A 111 7.54 2.92 0.98
C ARG A 111 9.03 2.84 1.27
N SER A 112 9.40 2.70 2.54
CA SER A 112 10.77 2.31 2.92
C SER A 112 11.02 0.83 2.61
N SER A 113 12.27 0.41 2.78
CA SER A 113 12.59 -1.02 2.80
C SER A 113 11.83 -1.73 3.91
N ARG A 114 11.45 -2.98 3.65
CA ARG A 114 10.77 -3.87 4.60
C ARG A 114 11.83 -4.56 5.47
N TYR A 115 11.60 -4.60 6.78
CA TYR A 115 12.44 -5.33 7.73
C TYR A 115 11.55 -6.05 8.75
N LEU A 116 12.09 -7.11 9.36
CA LEU A 116 11.37 -7.86 10.39
C LEU A 116 11.67 -7.23 11.74
N VAL A 117 10.65 -7.23 12.60
CA VAL A 117 10.74 -6.74 13.98
C VAL A 117 10.16 -7.82 14.89
N SER A 118 10.81 -8.04 16.05
CA SER A 118 10.35 -8.96 17.09
C SER A 118 9.78 -8.16 18.26
N ASP A 119 8.59 -7.59 18.04
CA ASP A 119 7.89 -6.70 18.97
C ASP A 119 6.53 -7.27 19.46
N LEU A 120 6.22 -8.52 19.10
CA LEU A 120 5.03 -9.19 19.61
C LEU A 120 5.19 -9.64 21.07
N PRO A 121 4.10 -9.67 21.87
CA PRO A 121 4.17 -9.94 23.31
C PRO A 121 4.81 -11.28 23.68
N CYS A 122 4.70 -12.27 22.80
CA CYS A 122 5.40 -13.54 22.91
C CYS A 122 6.67 -13.43 22.07
N ARG A 123 7.85 -13.42 22.70
CA ARG A 123 9.16 -13.56 22.03
C ARG A 123 9.32 -14.96 21.41
N CYS A 124 8.45 -15.29 20.47
CA CYS A 124 8.52 -16.50 19.67
C CYS A 124 8.80 -16.05 18.24
N LEU A 125 10.06 -15.71 17.99
CA LEU A 125 10.84 -15.82 16.76
C LEU A 125 12.23 -15.28 17.08
#